data_AF-A0A8B6BVV6-F1
#
_entry.id   AF-A0A8B6BVV6-F1
#
_cell.length_a   1.000
_cell.length_b   1.000
_cell.length_c   1.000
_cell.angle_alpha   90.00
_cell.angle_beta   90.00
_cell.angle_gamma   90.00
#
_symmetry.space_group_name_H-M   'P 1'
#
loop_
_entity.id
_entity.type
_entity.pdbx_description
1 polymer ?
#
loop_
_entity_poly.entity_id
_entity_poly.type
_entity_poly.pdbx_seq_one_letter_code
_entity_poly.pdbx_strand_id
1 'polypeptide(L)'
;MAMKLSGLSIIPIVVVILTTTRCLETGYDRGEADCVENRQSIKSHMEKGDYGYITSASFPDNYTAEDGHSCSVVIKSCSTCYIKITLENVTFPRCIFKHSKQRQVCIAGCDHLQIHEVDPPYISVTRRNYFGSDEGQIYISLSSNVQIRHCMSNKTSDHGKRFRVIYEIMEKLETKQGMVTSPFPTKEPSGYITSPNFPDGYALNGETFTYTLQNLDPYGHIRLVFDDWEIARESEIQMYDGLYAPKPAGVYRRNSRPVIVSHSSTIIVVFVTGKSNHRCCQPIGFKASYFFVSEKFWADKPNNNCSIKLDKKSGGVLELNQVMEIKPAIYDCIWIIKRPQGRTSDGILLRLVEIVMGQGKI
;
A
#
# COMPACT_ATOMS: atom_id res chain seq x y z
N MET A 1 -3.97 -73.47 -29.18
CA MET A 1 -3.39 -72.12 -29.23
C MET A 1 -4.22 -71.25 -28.28
N ALA A 2 -3.82 -71.21 -27.01
CA ALA A 2 -4.53 -70.48 -25.95
C ALA A 2 -3.58 -69.42 -25.40
N MET A 3 -3.91 -68.15 -25.65
CA MET A 3 -3.09 -67.00 -25.29
C MET A 3 -3.52 -66.52 -23.89
N LYS A 4 -2.62 -66.67 -22.91
CA LYS A 4 -2.77 -66.13 -21.54
C LYS A 4 -2.58 -64.62 -21.59
N LEU A 5 -3.62 -63.85 -21.25
CA LEU A 5 -3.51 -62.45 -20.85
C LEU A 5 -3.21 -62.39 -19.35
N SER A 6 -2.00 -61.98 -18.98
CA SER A 6 -1.60 -61.74 -17.60
C SER A 6 -1.66 -60.25 -17.27
N GLY A 7 -2.66 -59.91 -16.44
CA GLY A 7 -2.69 -58.91 -15.37
C GLY A 7 -1.86 -57.63 -15.48
N LEU A 8 -2.58 -56.51 -15.61
CA LEU A 8 -2.11 -55.16 -15.28
C LEU A 8 -1.63 -55.08 -13.83
N SER A 9 -0.41 -54.58 -13.64
CA SER A 9 0.12 -54.15 -12.35
C SER A 9 -0.42 -52.76 -12.02
N ILE A 10 -1.21 -52.65 -10.95
CA ILE A 10 -1.72 -51.38 -10.41
C ILE A 10 -0.59 -50.77 -9.57
N ILE A 11 0.06 -49.73 -10.09
CA ILE A 11 1.01 -48.92 -9.34
C ILE A 11 0.20 -47.96 -8.46
N PRO A 12 0.31 -48.00 -7.12
CA PRO A 12 -0.35 -47.02 -6.28
C PRO A 12 0.31 -45.66 -6.50
N ILE A 13 -0.45 -44.72 -7.05
CA ILE A 13 -0.09 -43.29 -7.06
C ILE A 13 -0.09 -42.83 -5.61
N VAL A 14 1.10 -42.72 -5.03
CA VAL A 14 1.31 -42.03 -3.77
C VAL A 14 1.05 -40.56 -4.02
N VAL A 15 -0.15 -40.10 -3.66
CA VAL A 15 -0.48 -38.68 -3.57
C VAL A 15 0.33 -38.12 -2.40
N VAL A 16 1.51 -37.60 -2.70
CA VAL A 16 2.26 -36.77 -1.75
C VAL A 16 1.50 -35.46 -1.63
N ILE A 17 0.65 -35.37 -0.60
CA ILE A 17 0.09 -34.11 -0.14
C ILE A 17 1.27 -33.32 0.42
N LEU A 18 1.88 -32.47 -0.41
CA LEU A 18 2.80 -31.43 0.02
C LEU A 18 1.98 -30.46 0.88
N THR A 19 1.92 -30.74 2.18
CA THR A 19 1.54 -29.74 3.17
C THR A 19 2.56 -28.63 3.06
N THR A 20 2.14 -27.50 2.50
CA THR A 20 2.91 -26.27 2.53
C THR A 20 3.32 -26.02 3.97
N THR A 21 4.62 -26.06 4.23
CA THR A 21 5.20 -25.55 5.47
C THR A 21 4.79 -24.10 5.58
N ARG A 22 3.70 -23.83 6.31
CA ARG A 22 3.44 -22.49 6.83
C ARG A 22 4.66 -22.19 7.70
N CYS A 23 5.51 -21.25 7.27
CA CYS A 23 6.44 -20.64 8.21
C CYS A 23 5.61 -20.21 9.42
N LEU A 24 5.96 -20.71 10.60
CA LEU A 24 5.34 -20.30 11.85
C LEU A 24 5.48 -18.77 11.93
N GLU A 25 4.37 -18.05 11.80
CA GLU A 25 4.26 -16.64 12.18
C GLU A 25 4.23 -16.56 13.70
N THR A 26 5.33 -16.89 14.36
CA THR A 26 5.45 -16.73 15.81
C THR A 26 5.88 -15.31 16.10
N GLY A 27 4.90 -14.41 16.06
CA GLY A 27 5.04 -13.15 16.77
C GLY A 27 5.14 -13.36 18.27
N TYR A 28 5.83 -12.45 18.94
CA TYR A 28 5.84 -12.42 20.40
C TYR A 28 4.74 -11.52 20.92
N ASP A 29 4.09 -11.94 22.01
CA ASP A 29 3.32 -11.02 22.85
C ASP A 29 4.32 -10.09 23.54
N ARG A 30 4.20 -8.80 23.25
CA ARG A 30 5.05 -7.74 23.77
C ARG A 30 4.52 -7.18 25.09
N GLY A 31 3.41 -7.71 25.59
CA GLY A 31 2.77 -7.30 26.83
C GLY A 31 2.09 -5.93 26.71
N GLU A 32 1.96 -5.27 27.85
CA GLU A 32 1.26 -3.97 27.96
C GLU A 32 2.27 -2.82 28.04
N ALA A 33 2.02 -1.77 27.26
CA ALA A 33 2.75 -0.51 27.31
C ALA A 33 1.84 0.62 27.79
N ASP A 34 2.09 1.09 29.01
CA ASP A 34 1.27 2.14 29.62
C ASP A 34 1.60 3.52 29.05
N CYS A 35 0.56 4.24 28.67
CA CYS A 35 0.67 5.65 28.33
C CYS A 35 0.59 6.52 29.61
N VAL A 36 1.75 6.83 30.19
CA VAL A 36 1.85 7.64 31.43
C VAL A 36 2.20 9.09 31.12
N GLU A 37 1.55 10.00 31.85
CA GLU A 37 1.79 11.45 31.81
C GLU A 37 3.29 11.79 31.99
N ASN A 38 3.79 12.78 31.24
CA ASN A 38 5.16 13.31 31.33
C ASN A 38 6.34 12.37 30.95
N ARG A 39 6.10 11.18 30.39
CA ARG A 39 7.19 10.40 29.76
C ARG A 39 7.45 10.86 28.32
N GLN A 40 8.73 10.92 27.94
CA GLN A 40 9.14 10.99 26.53
C GLN A 40 8.42 9.89 25.73
N SER A 41 8.10 10.16 24.47
CA SER A 41 7.41 9.22 23.59
C SER A 41 7.99 7.81 23.70
N ILE A 42 7.19 6.83 24.15
CA ILE A 42 7.64 5.43 24.19
C ILE A 42 7.82 4.99 22.75
N LYS A 43 9.05 4.65 22.36
CA LYS A 43 9.37 4.16 21.02
C LYS A 43 9.65 2.68 21.12
N SER A 44 8.80 1.89 20.48
CA SER A 44 8.91 0.44 20.53
C SER A 44 9.14 -0.11 19.12
N HIS A 45 10.17 -0.95 18.99
CA HIS A 45 10.51 -1.63 17.74
C HIS A 45 9.87 -3.02 17.72
N MET A 46 9.19 -3.34 16.64
CA MET A 46 8.40 -4.57 16.51
C MET A 46 8.74 -5.35 15.24
N GLU A 47 8.62 -6.67 15.29
CA GLU A 47 8.85 -7.59 14.18
C GLU A 47 7.54 -8.19 13.65
N LYS A 48 7.63 -8.89 12.52
CA LYS A 48 6.45 -9.50 11.87
C LYS A 48 5.79 -10.50 12.82
N GLY A 49 4.48 -10.40 12.95
CA GLY A 49 3.66 -11.25 13.79
C GLY A 49 3.50 -10.74 15.23
N ASP A 50 4.40 -9.87 15.71
CA ASP A 50 4.32 -9.35 17.08
C ASP A 50 2.96 -8.70 17.34
N TYR A 51 2.51 -8.82 18.59
CA TYR A 51 1.28 -8.18 19.05
C TYR A 51 1.45 -7.72 20.50
N GLY A 52 0.53 -6.89 20.97
CA GLY A 52 0.53 -6.42 22.36
C GLY A 52 -0.54 -5.39 22.60
N TYR A 53 -0.46 -4.73 23.75
CA TYR A 53 -1.49 -3.81 24.20
C TYR A 53 -0.89 -2.46 24.55
N ILE A 54 -1.63 -1.38 24.28
CA ILE A 54 -1.36 -0.05 24.81
C ILE A 54 -2.53 0.37 25.66
N THR A 55 -2.23 0.79 26.87
CA THR A 55 -3.19 1.00 27.95
C THR A 55 -3.10 2.43 28.49
N SER A 56 -4.20 2.91 29.05
CA SER A 56 -4.15 4.08 29.93
C SER A 56 -3.34 3.77 31.18
N ALA A 57 -2.76 4.80 31.80
CA ALA A 57 -2.17 4.67 33.13
C ALA A 57 -3.14 3.97 34.10
N SER A 58 -2.63 2.98 34.85
CA SER A 58 -3.40 2.22 35.84
C SER A 58 -4.53 1.33 35.29
N PHE A 59 -4.57 1.01 33.99
CA PHE A 59 -5.50 0.01 33.47
C PHE A 59 -5.40 -1.32 34.27
N PRO A 60 -6.51 -2.01 34.60
CA PRO A 60 -7.90 -1.78 34.18
C PRO A 60 -8.66 -0.72 34.98
N ASP A 61 -8.02 -0.10 35.97
CA ASP A 61 -8.60 0.98 36.75
C ASP A 61 -8.66 2.29 35.96
N ASN A 62 -9.38 3.26 36.52
CA ASN A 62 -9.53 4.57 35.89
C ASN A 62 -8.28 5.42 36.08
N TYR A 63 -7.79 6.03 35.00
CA TYR A 63 -6.75 7.04 35.13
C TYR A 63 -7.31 8.35 35.68
N THR A 64 -6.42 9.13 36.31
CA THR A 64 -6.66 10.52 36.71
C THR A 64 -5.67 11.39 35.95
N ALA A 65 -6.13 12.56 35.48
CA ALA A 65 -5.31 13.48 34.70
C ALA A 65 -5.89 14.90 34.81
N GLU A 66 -5.02 15.90 34.72
CA GLU A 66 -5.44 17.30 34.56
C GLU A 66 -5.75 17.66 33.10
N ASP A 67 -6.36 18.82 32.88
CA ASP A 67 -6.68 19.30 31.54
C ASP A 67 -5.44 19.61 30.71
N GLY A 68 -5.38 19.07 29.50
CA GLY A 68 -4.34 19.39 28.52
C GLY A 68 -3.13 18.47 28.56
N HIS A 69 -3.11 17.51 29.47
CA HIS A 69 -2.09 16.46 29.48
C HIS A 69 -2.26 15.52 28.30
N SER A 70 -1.13 15.04 27.78
CA SER A 70 -1.13 14.02 26.75
C SER A 70 0.09 13.12 26.87
N CYS A 71 -0.09 11.87 26.50
CA CYS A 71 0.99 10.91 26.35
C CYS A 71 1.03 10.42 24.90
N SER A 72 2.19 10.02 24.40
CA SER A 72 2.34 9.47 23.06
C SER A 72 3.17 8.19 23.06
N VAL A 73 2.66 7.17 22.38
CA VAL A 73 3.36 5.93 22.08
C VAL A 73 3.60 5.89 20.57
N VAL A 74 4.82 5.56 20.16
CA VAL A 74 5.21 5.39 18.76
C VAL A 74 5.60 3.94 18.56
N ILE A 75 4.84 3.26 17.70
CA ILE A 75 5.13 1.90 17.27
C ILE A 75 5.87 1.98 15.95
N LYS A 76 7.06 1.37 15.89
CA LYS A 76 7.83 1.20 14.66
C LYS A 76 8.04 -0.27 14.36
N SER A 77 7.45 -0.78 13.29
CA SER A 77 7.60 -2.16 12.84
C SER A 77 8.61 -2.33 11.70
N CYS A 78 8.81 -3.58 11.27
CA CYS A 78 9.63 -3.96 10.12
C CYS A 78 9.25 -3.21 8.83
N SER A 79 10.22 -3.02 7.93
CA SER A 79 10.03 -2.30 6.67
C SER A 79 9.04 -2.97 5.71
N THR A 80 8.77 -4.26 5.89
CA THR A 80 7.79 -5.05 5.13
C THR A 80 6.45 -5.17 5.84
N CYS A 81 6.20 -4.38 6.89
CA CYS A 81 5.09 -4.61 7.80
C CYS A 81 4.20 -3.35 7.95
N TYR A 82 2.91 -3.59 8.20
CA TYR A 82 1.96 -2.58 8.66
C TYR A 82 1.48 -2.92 10.08
N ILE A 83 0.83 -1.96 10.72
CA ILE A 83 0.34 -2.03 12.09
C ILE A 83 -1.18 -1.96 12.03
N LYS A 84 -1.83 -3.01 12.51
CA LYS A 84 -3.28 -3.04 12.74
C LYS A 84 -3.54 -2.71 14.20
N ILE A 85 -4.37 -1.70 14.47
CA ILE A 85 -4.73 -1.29 15.83
C ILE A 85 -6.23 -1.48 16.00
N THR A 86 -6.63 -2.21 17.03
CA THR A 86 -8.04 -2.44 17.39
C THR A 86 -8.34 -1.77 18.72
N LEU A 87 -9.40 -0.96 18.76
CA LEU A 87 -9.84 -0.29 19.98
C LEU A 87 -10.62 -1.25 20.85
N GLU A 88 -10.10 -1.59 22.03
CA GLU A 88 -10.67 -2.63 22.88
C GLU A 88 -10.81 -2.11 24.32
N ASN A 89 -12.02 -1.98 24.86
CA ASN A 89 -12.24 -1.38 26.18
C ASN A 89 -11.83 0.11 26.22
N VAL A 90 -12.47 0.93 25.39
CA VAL A 90 -12.22 2.38 25.32
C VAL A 90 -13.39 3.11 25.97
N THR A 91 -13.19 3.61 27.18
CA THR A 91 -14.21 4.35 27.94
C THR A 91 -13.73 5.76 28.23
N PHE A 92 -14.39 6.76 27.63
CA PHE A 92 -14.10 8.18 27.84
C PHE A 92 -15.38 8.97 28.16
N PRO A 93 -15.29 10.08 28.90
CA PRO A 93 -16.40 11.00 29.07
C PRO A 93 -16.91 11.51 27.71
N ARG A 94 -18.22 11.79 27.63
CA ARG A 94 -18.82 12.31 26.38
C ARG A 94 -18.17 13.64 25.99
N CYS A 95 -17.60 13.67 24.78
CA CYS A 95 -17.04 14.88 24.20
C CYS A 95 -18.05 15.57 23.27
N ILE A 96 -18.25 16.88 23.47
CA ILE A 96 -19.16 17.71 22.64
C ILE A 96 -18.49 18.07 21.30
N PHE A 97 -17.16 18.19 21.29
CA PHE A 97 -16.40 18.62 20.12
C PHE A 97 -15.68 17.44 19.47
N LYS A 98 -16.05 17.07 18.24
CA LYS A 98 -15.36 15.97 17.53
C LYS A 98 -14.10 16.42 16.77
N HIS A 99 -13.89 17.73 16.64
CA HIS A 99 -12.79 18.30 15.87
C HIS A 99 -12.09 19.42 16.63
N SER A 100 -10.75 19.46 16.50
CA SER A 100 -9.94 20.57 16.99
C SER A 100 -9.79 21.64 15.91
N LYS A 101 -9.75 22.92 16.31
CA LYS A 101 -9.39 24.04 15.42
C LYS A 101 -7.97 23.90 14.86
N GLN A 102 -7.08 23.26 15.62
CA GLN A 102 -5.73 22.92 15.18
C GLN A 102 -5.58 21.40 15.14
N ARG A 103 -5.42 20.84 13.93
CA ARG A 103 -5.38 19.39 13.74
C ARG A 103 -4.29 18.68 14.56
N GLN A 104 -3.21 19.37 14.96
CA GLN A 104 -2.04 18.79 15.63
C GLN A 104 -2.14 18.74 17.15
N VAL A 105 -3.23 19.28 17.72
CA VAL A 105 -3.40 19.44 19.16
C VAL A 105 -4.59 18.61 19.61
N CYS A 106 -4.51 18.10 20.83
CA CYS A 106 -5.64 17.50 21.52
C CYS A 106 -6.85 18.45 21.50
N ILE A 107 -8.05 17.88 21.34
CA ILE A 107 -9.30 18.61 21.55
C ILE A 107 -9.40 18.98 23.03
N ALA A 108 -9.41 20.29 23.31
CA ALA A 108 -9.45 20.80 24.67
C ALA A 108 -10.71 20.34 25.42
N GLY A 109 -10.53 19.90 26.67
CA GLY A 109 -11.61 19.43 27.54
C GLY A 109 -12.25 18.10 27.11
N CYS A 110 -11.53 17.27 26.35
CA CYS A 110 -11.99 15.95 25.92
C CYS A 110 -10.91 14.88 25.97
N ASP A 111 -11.28 13.72 26.51
CA ASP A 111 -10.47 12.52 26.44
C ASP A 111 -10.70 11.78 25.11
N HIS A 112 -9.61 11.47 24.41
CA HIS A 112 -9.65 10.76 23.14
C HIS A 112 -8.28 10.17 22.81
N LEU A 113 -8.28 9.19 21.92
CA LEU A 113 -7.06 8.70 21.28
C LEU A 113 -6.93 9.38 19.91
N GLN A 114 -5.76 9.91 19.63
CA GLN A 114 -5.40 10.41 18.31
C GLN A 114 -4.38 9.46 17.69
N ILE A 115 -4.77 8.79 16.62
CA ILE A 115 -3.92 7.83 15.89
C ILE A 115 -3.57 8.44 14.53
N HIS A 116 -2.29 8.43 14.18
CA HIS A 116 -1.82 8.91 12.89
C HIS A 116 -0.47 8.29 12.50
N GLU A 117 -0.19 8.28 11.20
CA GLU A 117 1.14 7.94 10.68
C GLU A 117 2.17 9.01 11.10
N VAL A 118 3.41 8.60 11.28
CA VAL A 118 4.54 9.49 11.55
C VAL A 118 5.18 10.00 10.25
N ASP A 119 5.21 9.16 9.22
CA ASP A 119 5.93 9.44 7.98
C ASP A 119 5.12 10.38 7.05
N PRO A 120 5.71 11.49 6.56
CA PRO A 120 5.10 12.30 5.50
C PRO A 120 5.09 11.56 4.15
N PRO A 121 4.02 11.66 3.32
CA PRO A 121 2.86 12.56 3.44
C PRO A 121 1.77 12.12 4.41
N TYR A 122 1.82 10.87 4.86
CA TYR A 122 0.65 10.19 5.41
C TYR A 122 0.09 10.88 6.65
N ILE A 123 0.95 11.47 7.50
CA ILE A 123 0.56 12.21 8.70
C ILE A 123 -0.56 13.24 8.49
N SER A 124 -0.61 13.87 7.31
CA SER A 124 -1.57 14.93 6.99
C SER A 124 -2.98 14.41 6.65
N VAL A 125 -3.07 13.14 6.23
CA VAL A 125 -4.29 12.51 5.71
C VAL A 125 -4.85 11.44 6.64
N THR A 126 -4.01 10.74 7.40
CA THR A 126 -4.43 9.58 8.21
C THR A 126 -4.87 9.92 9.63
N ARG A 127 -4.66 11.16 10.09
CA ARG A 127 -4.95 11.54 11.47
C ARG A 127 -6.43 11.42 11.80
N ARG A 128 -6.74 10.61 12.81
CA ARG A 128 -8.10 10.40 13.31
C ARG A 128 -8.14 10.50 14.83
N ASN A 129 -9.24 11.04 15.35
CA ASN A 129 -9.54 11.08 16.77
C ASN A 129 -10.63 10.04 17.07
N TYR A 130 -10.40 9.25 18.09
CA TYR A 130 -11.28 8.18 18.54
C TYR A 130 -11.74 8.45 19.96
N PHE A 131 -13.04 8.33 20.18
CA PHE A 131 -13.72 8.54 21.45
C PHE A 131 -14.28 7.21 21.99
N GLY A 132 -14.90 7.22 23.17
CA GLY A 132 -15.50 6.00 23.73
C GLY A 132 -16.59 5.37 22.84
N SER A 133 -17.26 6.15 21.99
CA SER A 133 -18.23 5.63 21.01
C SER A 133 -17.59 4.84 19.86
N ASP A 134 -16.27 4.89 19.73
CA ASP A 134 -15.51 4.26 18.65
C ASP A 134 -14.85 2.94 19.09
N GLU A 135 -15.28 2.37 20.22
CA GLU A 135 -14.88 1.03 20.64
C GLU A 135 -15.18 -0.01 19.54
N GLY A 136 -14.26 -0.96 19.34
CA GLY A 136 -14.33 -1.96 18.29
C GLY A 136 -13.88 -1.47 16.90
N GLN A 137 -13.59 -0.17 16.73
CA GLN A 137 -13.02 0.33 15.48
C GLN A 137 -11.59 -0.18 15.25
N ILE A 138 -11.23 -0.29 13.97
CA ILE A 138 -9.91 -0.76 13.53
C ILE A 138 -9.22 0.35 12.73
N TYR A 139 -7.94 0.59 13.04
CA TYR A 139 -7.03 1.41 12.25
C TYR A 139 -6.01 0.52 11.57
N ILE A 140 -5.89 0.63 10.24
CA ILE A 140 -4.87 -0.06 9.45
C ILE A 140 -3.87 0.98 8.97
N SER A 141 -2.60 0.79 9.33
CA SER A 141 -1.56 1.75 8.97
C SER A 141 -1.13 1.65 7.51
N LEU A 142 -0.71 2.79 6.95
CA LEU A 142 -0.07 2.85 5.64
C LEU A 142 1.44 2.58 5.72
N SER A 143 2.07 3.05 6.81
CA SER A 143 3.50 2.88 7.06
C SER A 143 3.76 1.94 8.24
N SER A 144 5.02 1.58 8.44
CA SER A 144 5.47 0.80 9.60
C SER A 144 5.68 1.68 10.83
N ASN A 145 5.22 2.94 10.83
CA ASN A 145 5.54 3.93 11.86
C ASN A 145 4.30 4.76 12.24
N VAL A 146 3.62 4.34 13.31
CA VAL A 146 2.37 4.94 13.79
C VAL A 146 2.57 5.56 15.17
N GLN A 147 1.93 6.71 15.38
CA GLN A 147 1.84 7.35 16.69
C GLN A 147 0.41 7.28 17.21
N ILE A 148 0.28 6.80 18.45
CA ILE A 148 -0.95 6.85 19.25
C ILE A 148 -0.72 7.89 20.34
N ARG A 149 -1.51 8.95 20.31
CA ARG A 149 -1.52 9.98 21.34
C ARG A 149 -2.78 9.85 22.19
N HIS A 150 -2.62 9.64 23.48
CA HIS A 150 -3.71 9.75 24.44
C HIS A 150 -3.82 11.19 24.90
N CYS A 151 -4.95 11.82 24.59
CA CYS A 151 -5.29 13.17 25.01
C CYS A 151 -6.22 13.09 26.22
N MET A 152 -5.88 13.81 27.28
CA MET A 152 -6.56 13.73 28.57
C MET A 152 -7.22 15.06 28.93
N SER A 153 -8.32 14.95 29.67
CA SER A 153 -9.01 16.09 30.29
C SER A 153 -9.25 15.86 31.78
N ASN A 154 -9.63 16.89 32.52
CA ASN A 154 -10.03 16.79 33.92
C ASN A 154 -11.47 16.28 34.12
N LYS A 155 -12.23 16.05 33.03
CA LYS A 155 -13.62 15.61 33.13
C LYS A 155 -13.71 14.23 33.74
N THR A 156 -14.67 14.07 34.64
CA THR A 156 -15.05 12.79 35.23
C THR A 156 -16.16 12.13 34.41
N SER A 157 -16.33 10.82 34.57
CA SER A 157 -17.34 10.01 33.89
C SER A 157 -17.85 8.95 34.85
N ASP A 158 -19.17 8.74 34.87
CA ASP A 158 -19.81 7.71 35.70
C ASP A 158 -19.38 6.30 35.30
N HIS A 159 -18.93 6.13 34.05
CA HIS A 159 -18.40 4.87 33.53
C HIS A 159 -16.87 4.78 33.67
N GLY A 160 -16.24 5.78 34.26
CA GLY A 160 -14.80 5.86 34.40
C GLY A 160 -14.08 6.36 33.14
N LYS A 161 -12.76 6.28 33.19
CA LYS A 161 -11.84 6.74 32.13
C LYS A 161 -10.73 5.73 31.99
N ARG A 162 -10.72 5.00 30.89
CA ARG A 162 -9.68 4.00 30.60
C ARG A 162 -9.67 3.68 29.13
N PHE A 163 -8.53 3.20 28.64
CA PHE A 163 -8.50 2.58 27.34
C PHE A 163 -7.54 1.40 27.33
N ARG A 164 -7.86 0.42 26.51
CA ARG A 164 -6.88 -0.53 25.97
C ARG A 164 -7.00 -0.52 24.45
N VAL A 165 -5.89 -0.70 23.77
CA VAL A 165 -5.89 -0.95 22.32
C VAL A 165 -4.94 -2.11 22.05
N ILE A 166 -5.36 -2.99 21.15
CA ILE A 166 -4.52 -4.09 20.67
C ILE A 166 -3.77 -3.61 19.44
N TYR A 167 -2.48 -3.88 19.35
CA TYR A 167 -1.75 -3.76 18.09
C TYR A 167 -1.27 -5.12 17.60
N GLU A 168 -1.30 -5.32 16.29
CA GLU A 168 -0.82 -6.52 15.59
C GLU A 168 0.08 -6.08 14.42
N ILE A 169 1.25 -6.69 14.29
CA ILE A 169 2.20 -6.40 13.21
C ILE A 169 2.04 -7.41 12.08
N MET A 170 1.52 -6.94 10.95
CA MET A 170 1.17 -7.77 9.79
C MET A 170 2.05 -7.43 8.59
N GLU A 171 2.20 -8.37 7.66
CA GLU A 171 3.01 -8.17 6.46
C GLU A 171 2.28 -7.32 5.40
N LYS A 172 3.01 -6.45 4.71
CA LYS A 172 2.57 -5.68 3.53
C LYS A 172 2.55 -6.58 2.28
N LEU A 173 1.76 -7.62 2.36
CA LEU A 173 1.54 -8.60 1.30
C LEU A 173 0.08 -8.54 0.85
N GLU A 174 -0.13 -8.28 -0.43
CA GLU A 174 -1.44 -8.34 -1.05
C GLU A 174 -1.47 -9.47 -2.08
N THR A 175 -2.38 -10.43 -1.91
CA THR A 175 -2.55 -11.53 -2.85
C THR A 175 -3.82 -11.32 -3.67
N LYS A 176 -3.67 -11.32 -4.99
CA LYS A 176 -4.79 -11.29 -5.95
C LYS A 176 -4.83 -12.61 -6.71
N GLN A 177 -5.93 -13.32 -6.57
CA GLN A 177 -6.18 -14.55 -7.30
C GLN A 177 -7.37 -14.36 -8.24
N GLY A 178 -7.31 -15.00 -9.40
CA GLY A 178 -8.43 -15.01 -10.32
C GLY A 178 -8.27 -16.03 -11.41
N MET A 179 -9.34 -16.22 -12.16
CA MET A 179 -9.37 -17.07 -13.36
C MET A 179 -9.46 -16.19 -14.60
N VAL A 180 -9.22 -16.80 -15.76
CA VAL A 180 -9.48 -16.18 -17.05
C VAL A 180 -11.00 -15.95 -17.17
N THR A 181 -11.42 -14.69 -17.18
CA THR A 181 -12.85 -14.33 -17.19
C THR A 181 -13.47 -14.34 -18.59
N SER A 182 -12.65 -14.40 -19.64
CA SER A 182 -13.10 -14.52 -21.03
C SER A 182 -12.03 -15.17 -21.90
N PRO A 183 -12.39 -16.06 -22.84
CA PRO A 183 -11.47 -16.60 -23.84
C PRO A 183 -11.03 -15.54 -24.88
N PHE A 184 -11.74 -14.42 -24.97
CA PHE A 184 -11.38 -13.28 -25.81
C PHE A 184 -10.71 -12.19 -24.97
N PRO A 185 -9.73 -11.44 -25.51
CA PRO A 185 -9.04 -10.37 -24.79
C PRO A 185 -10.06 -9.37 -24.25
N THR A 186 -10.35 -9.45 -22.94
CA THR A 186 -11.18 -8.46 -22.25
C THR A 186 -10.41 -7.16 -22.20
N LYS A 187 -11.04 -6.08 -22.69
CA LYS A 187 -10.49 -4.73 -22.54
C LYS A 187 -10.47 -4.26 -21.09
N GLU A 188 -11.30 -4.88 -20.23
CA GLU A 188 -11.36 -4.52 -18.80
C GLU A 188 -10.33 -5.30 -17.98
N PRO A 189 -9.61 -4.62 -17.07
CA PRO A 189 -8.66 -5.25 -16.17
C PRO A 189 -9.36 -6.13 -15.14
N SER A 190 -8.69 -7.22 -14.75
CA SER A 190 -9.12 -8.06 -13.63
C SER A 190 -9.01 -7.33 -12.29
N GLY A 191 -8.17 -6.30 -12.22
CA GLY A 191 -8.07 -5.38 -11.08
C GLY A 191 -6.84 -4.49 -11.18
N TYR A 192 -6.52 -3.85 -10.07
CA TYR A 192 -5.41 -2.91 -9.97
C TYR A 192 -4.53 -3.22 -8.74
N ILE A 193 -3.25 -2.90 -8.86
CA ILE A 193 -2.33 -2.72 -7.73
C ILE A 193 -1.80 -1.28 -7.74
N THR A 194 -1.60 -0.70 -6.57
CA THR A 194 -1.19 0.70 -6.45
C THR A 194 -0.09 0.85 -5.40
N SER A 195 0.78 1.84 -5.57
CA SER A 195 1.65 2.27 -4.47
C SER A 195 0.84 2.75 -3.26
N PRO A 196 1.43 2.76 -2.05
CA PRO A 196 0.74 3.20 -0.84
C PRO A 196 0.26 4.64 -0.99
N ASN A 197 -0.94 4.93 -0.49
CA ASN A 197 -1.54 6.27 -0.51
C ASN A 197 -1.69 6.88 -1.92
N PHE A 198 -1.73 6.07 -2.98
CA PHE A 198 -2.02 6.55 -4.32
C PHE A 198 -3.46 7.12 -4.38
N PRO A 199 -3.71 8.28 -5.03
CA PRO A 199 -2.79 9.12 -5.82
C PRO A 199 -2.11 10.25 -5.02
N ASP A 200 -2.30 10.32 -3.71
CA ASP A 200 -1.79 11.39 -2.84
C ASP A 200 -0.28 11.31 -2.58
N GLY A 201 0.36 10.22 -3.03
CA GLY A 201 1.80 10.02 -3.02
C GLY A 201 2.30 9.24 -1.82
N TYR A 202 3.44 8.59 -2.00
CA TYR A 202 4.01 7.66 -1.01
C TYR A 202 5.24 8.25 -0.29
N ALA A 203 5.53 7.72 0.89
CA ALA A 203 6.68 8.09 1.70
C ALA A 203 7.97 7.40 1.22
N LEU A 204 9.09 8.13 1.22
CA LEU A 204 10.43 7.59 0.96
C LEU A 204 11.10 7.17 2.27
N ASN A 205 10.54 6.15 2.92
CA ASN A 205 10.92 5.68 4.26
C ASN A 205 11.65 4.30 4.27
N GLY A 206 11.90 3.72 3.10
CA GLY A 206 12.65 2.48 2.93
C GLY A 206 11.84 1.22 3.19
N GLU A 207 10.52 1.33 3.08
CA GLU A 207 9.57 0.23 3.16
C GLU A 207 9.45 -0.55 1.85
N THR A 208 8.97 -1.78 1.99
CA THR A 208 8.77 -2.73 0.91
C THR A 208 7.34 -3.26 0.94
N PHE A 209 6.69 -3.29 -0.22
CA PHE A 209 5.32 -3.78 -0.43
C PHE A 209 5.36 -4.90 -1.46
N THR A 210 4.71 -6.01 -1.16
CA THR A 210 4.68 -7.20 -2.02
C THR A 210 3.26 -7.44 -2.52
N TYR A 211 3.12 -7.62 -3.83
CA TYR A 211 1.87 -8.01 -4.47
C TYR A 211 2.07 -9.35 -5.17
N THR A 212 1.30 -10.35 -4.78
CA THR A 212 1.30 -11.67 -5.42
C THR A 212 0.06 -11.78 -6.30
N LEU A 213 0.25 -11.80 -7.61
CA LEU A 213 -0.84 -12.02 -8.55
C LEU A 213 -0.75 -13.46 -9.05
N GLN A 214 -1.86 -14.20 -8.97
CA GLN A 214 -1.89 -15.61 -9.34
C GLN A 214 -3.13 -15.90 -10.19
N ASN A 215 -2.87 -16.32 -11.42
CA ASN A 215 -3.84 -16.96 -12.28
C ASN A 215 -4.07 -18.39 -11.77
N LEU A 216 -5.31 -18.74 -11.49
CA LEU A 216 -5.70 -20.06 -11.01
C LEU A 216 -5.70 -21.10 -12.14
N ASP A 217 -5.63 -20.68 -13.41
CA ASP A 217 -5.31 -21.55 -14.54
C ASP A 217 -3.79 -21.85 -14.54
N PRO A 218 -3.37 -23.13 -14.41
CA PRO A 218 -1.95 -23.51 -14.41
C PRO A 218 -1.20 -23.12 -15.69
N TYR A 219 -1.90 -23.03 -16.82
CA TYR A 219 -1.35 -22.62 -18.12
C TYR A 219 -1.61 -21.15 -18.42
N GLY A 220 -2.32 -20.45 -17.54
CA GLY A 220 -2.62 -19.05 -17.68
C GLY A 220 -1.39 -18.17 -17.47
N HIS A 221 -1.49 -16.96 -17.98
CA HIS A 221 -0.51 -15.89 -17.85
C HIS A 221 -1.15 -14.66 -17.19
N ILE A 222 -0.30 -13.70 -16.84
CA ILE A 222 -0.67 -12.43 -16.22
C ILE A 222 -0.08 -11.32 -17.07
N ARG A 223 -0.92 -10.37 -17.47
CA ARG A 223 -0.48 -9.13 -18.11
C ARG A 223 -0.56 -7.98 -17.11
N LEU A 224 0.42 -7.09 -17.16
CA LEU A 224 0.49 -5.89 -16.33
C LEU A 224 0.75 -4.67 -17.20
N VAL A 225 -0.08 -3.65 -17.05
CA VAL A 225 0.10 -2.31 -17.62
C VAL A 225 0.22 -1.33 -16.47
N PHE A 226 1.33 -0.59 -16.40
CA PHE A 226 1.47 0.49 -15.43
C PHE A 226 0.87 1.77 -16.01
N ASP A 227 -0.39 2.02 -15.66
CA ASP A 227 -1.22 3.13 -16.16
C ASP A 227 -0.79 4.48 -15.59
N ASP A 228 -0.19 4.49 -14.39
CA ASP A 228 0.42 5.64 -13.76
C ASP A 228 1.84 5.32 -13.31
N TRP A 229 2.80 6.21 -13.58
CA TRP A 229 4.21 5.96 -13.31
C TRP A 229 4.98 7.22 -12.91
N GLU A 230 4.98 7.53 -11.61
CA GLU A 230 5.79 8.59 -11.04
C GLU A 230 6.43 8.13 -9.73
N ILE A 231 7.43 7.26 -9.82
CA ILE A 231 8.24 6.83 -8.67
C ILE A 231 9.50 7.68 -8.51
N ALA A 232 10.06 7.73 -7.30
CA ALA A 232 11.31 8.42 -7.00
C ALA A 232 12.53 7.75 -7.65
N ARG A 233 13.67 8.44 -7.63
CA ARG A 233 14.94 7.88 -8.12
C ARG A 233 15.45 6.77 -7.22
N GLU A 234 15.12 6.85 -5.95
CA GLU A 234 15.49 5.94 -4.87
C GLU A 234 14.58 4.70 -4.83
N SER A 235 13.44 4.73 -5.53
CA SER A 235 12.47 3.64 -5.55
C SER A 235 12.67 2.73 -6.75
N GLU A 236 12.30 1.46 -6.58
CA GLU A 236 12.31 0.47 -7.64
C GLU A 236 11.19 -0.55 -7.49
N ILE A 237 10.83 -1.18 -8.60
CA ILE A 237 9.92 -2.32 -8.66
C ILE A 237 10.70 -3.52 -9.17
N GLN A 238 10.72 -4.59 -8.39
CA GLN A 238 11.29 -5.87 -8.76
C GLN A 238 10.16 -6.83 -9.13
N MET A 239 10.31 -7.51 -10.26
CA MET A 239 9.30 -8.41 -10.80
C MET A 239 9.84 -9.84 -10.80
N TYR A 240 9.12 -10.77 -10.19
CA TYR A 240 9.48 -12.18 -10.13
C TYR A 240 8.43 -12.98 -10.89
N ASP A 241 8.84 -13.67 -11.95
CA ASP A 241 7.97 -14.45 -12.83
C ASP A 241 7.96 -15.93 -12.37
N GLY A 242 6.98 -16.26 -11.52
CA GLY A 242 6.85 -17.54 -10.83
C GLY A 242 7.02 -17.42 -9.31
N LEU A 243 6.29 -18.26 -8.56
CA LEU A 243 6.24 -18.25 -7.10
C LEU A 243 7.60 -18.50 -6.42
N TYR A 244 8.46 -19.29 -7.07
CA TYR A 244 9.78 -19.68 -6.54
C TYR A 244 10.93 -19.12 -7.38
N ALA A 245 10.70 -18.04 -8.12
CA ALA A 245 11.74 -17.43 -8.94
C ALA A 245 12.90 -16.95 -8.03
N PRO A 246 14.15 -17.44 -8.24
CA PRO A 246 15.26 -17.16 -7.32
C PRO A 246 15.81 -15.73 -7.47
N LYS A 247 15.44 -15.03 -8.55
CA LYS A 247 15.87 -13.67 -8.85
C LYS A 247 14.78 -12.92 -9.61
N PRO A 248 14.76 -11.58 -9.57
CA PRO A 248 13.84 -10.80 -10.39
C PRO A 248 14.05 -11.08 -11.89
N ALA A 249 12.96 -11.28 -12.61
CA ALA A 249 12.92 -11.27 -14.06
C ALA A 249 13.15 -9.85 -14.64
N GLY A 250 12.84 -8.81 -13.85
CA GLY A 250 13.11 -7.42 -14.21
C GLY A 250 13.15 -6.51 -12.99
N VAL A 251 13.94 -5.43 -13.08
CA VAL A 251 13.99 -4.36 -12.08
C VAL A 251 13.75 -3.03 -12.78
N TYR A 252 12.71 -2.33 -12.36
CA TYR A 252 12.21 -1.12 -13.01
C TYR A 252 12.37 0.08 -12.08
N ARG A 253 12.87 1.17 -12.65
CA ARG A 253 13.16 2.43 -11.94
C ARG A 253 12.39 3.58 -12.59
N ARG A 254 12.50 4.77 -12.01
CA ARG A 254 11.80 6.01 -12.43
C ARG A 254 11.63 6.22 -13.95
N ASN A 255 12.63 5.90 -14.76
CA ASN A 255 12.62 6.18 -16.21
C ASN A 255 12.22 4.96 -17.08
N SER A 256 11.82 3.84 -16.48
CA SER A 256 11.51 2.60 -17.20
C SER A 256 10.11 2.11 -16.81
N ARG A 257 9.07 2.76 -17.34
CA ARG A 257 7.69 2.30 -17.17
C ARG A 257 7.52 0.94 -17.86
N PRO A 258 7.04 -0.12 -17.18
CA PRO A 258 6.96 -1.42 -17.80
C PRO A 258 5.56 -1.80 -18.32
N VAL A 259 5.54 -2.64 -19.35
CA VAL A 259 4.36 -3.38 -19.85
C VAL A 259 4.76 -4.85 -19.96
N ILE A 260 4.18 -5.69 -19.11
CA ILE A 260 4.69 -7.04 -18.80
C ILE A 260 3.66 -8.11 -19.20
N VAL A 261 4.17 -9.24 -19.68
CA VAL A 261 3.43 -10.50 -19.79
C VAL A 261 4.27 -11.56 -19.11
N SER A 262 3.68 -12.29 -18.16
CA SER A 262 4.37 -13.35 -17.44
C SER A 262 4.55 -14.60 -18.30
N HIS A 263 5.56 -15.41 -17.96
CA HIS A 263 5.75 -16.77 -18.45
C HIS A 263 5.06 -17.78 -17.55
N SER A 264 4.91 -17.46 -16.26
CA SER A 264 4.24 -18.26 -15.25
C SER A 264 2.80 -17.80 -15.01
N SER A 265 2.00 -18.67 -14.39
CA SER A 265 0.67 -18.32 -13.86
C SER A 265 0.76 -17.47 -12.58
N THR A 266 1.94 -17.21 -12.05
CA THR A 266 2.15 -16.35 -10.87
C THR A 266 3.18 -15.28 -11.17
N ILE A 267 2.91 -14.04 -10.76
CA ILE A 267 3.91 -12.97 -10.76
C ILE A 267 3.90 -12.27 -9.40
N ILE A 268 5.10 -12.03 -8.86
CA ILE A 268 5.27 -11.28 -7.61
C ILE A 268 5.89 -9.94 -7.96
N VAL A 269 5.24 -8.86 -7.51
CA VAL A 269 5.66 -7.48 -7.66
C VAL A 269 6.15 -6.99 -6.31
N VAL A 270 7.42 -6.63 -6.21
CA VAL A 270 8.01 -6.08 -4.99
C VAL A 270 8.35 -4.62 -5.22
N PHE A 271 7.63 -3.73 -4.55
CA PHE A 271 7.88 -2.29 -4.60
C PHE A 271 8.72 -1.86 -3.39
N VAL A 272 9.89 -1.30 -3.66
CA VAL A 272 10.78 -0.74 -2.64
C VAL A 272 10.72 0.78 -2.74
N THR A 273 10.30 1.44 -1.66
CA THR A 273 10.12 2.90 -1.63
C THR A 273 11.45 3.66 -1.64
N GLY A 274 12.54 3.07 -1.15
CA GLY A 274 13.81 3.79 -0.96
C GLY A 274 13.75 4.82 0.17
N LYS A 275 14.87 5.47 0.49
CA LYS A 275 14.97 6.42 1.61
C LYS A 275 15.38 7.80 1.12
N SER A 276 14.69 8.84 1.58
CA SER A 276 15.09 10.23 1.36
C SER A 276 14.82 11.10 2.57
N ASN A 277 15.77 11.97 2.90
CA ASN A 277 15.63 12.96 3.96
C ASN A 277 14.89 14.22 3.48
N HIS A 278 14.64 14.36 2.18
CA HIS A 278 13.99 15.54 1.60
C HIS A 278 12.47 15.45 1.73
N ARG A 279 11.88 16.37 2.49
CA ARG A 279 10.42 16.42 2.76
C ARG A 279 9.58 16.99 1.59
N CYS A 280 10.19 17.50 0.53
CA CYS A 280 9.50 18.36 -0.45
C CYS A 280 9.06 17.68 -1.76
N CYS A 281 9.39 16.40 -1.97
CA CYS A 281 9.24 15.75 -3.27
C CYS A 281 8.61 14.36 -3.15
N GLN A 282 7.40 14.30 -2.60
CA GLN A 282 6.63 13.06 -2.50
C GLN A 282 6.16 12.64 -3.89
N PRO A 283 6.60 11.48 -4.39
CA PRO A 283 6.16 11.00 -5.69
C PRO A 283 4.75 10.43 -5.57
N ILE A 284 3.96 10.59 -6.63
CA ILE A 284 2.57 10.08 -6.68
C ILE A 284 2.57 8.54 -6.58
N GLY A 285 3.59 7.91 -7.16
CA GLY A 285 3.76 6.46 -7.18
C GLY A 285 3.23 5.83 -8.45
N PHE A 286 2.57 4.67 -8.34
CA PHE A 286 2.12 3.92 -9.49
C PHE A 286 0.71 3.36 -9.28
N LYS A 287 0.04 3.12 -10.40
CA LYS A 287 -1.13 2.28 -10.52
C LYS A 287 -0.89 1.34 -11.70
N ALA A 288 -1.14 0.05 -11.50
CA ALA A 288 -1.01 -0.94 -12.53
C ALA A 288 -2.26 -1.79 -12.64
N SER A 289 -2.81 -1.87 -13.85
CA SER A 289 -3.85 -2.80 -14.24
C SER A 289 -3.26 -4.19 -14.46
N TYR A 290 -3.90 -5.21 -13.89
CA TYR A 290 -3.55 -6.61 -14.16
C TYR A 290 -4.68 -7.37 -14.83
N PHE A 291 -4.32 -8.36 -15.64
CA PHE A 291 -5.23 -9.20 -16.40
C PHE A 291 -4.83 -10.67 -16.28
N PHE A 292 -5.77 -11.54 -15.93
CA PHE A 292 -5.59 -12.99 -16.02
C PHE A 292 -5.99 -13.47 -17.42
N VAL A 293 -5.05 -14.03 -18.18
CA VAL A 293 -5.24 -14.42 -19.57
C VAL A 293 -4.81 -15.87 -19.80
N SER A 294 -5.38 -16.54 -20.80
CA SER A 294 -4.94 -17.87 -21.22
C SER A 294 -3.72 -17.81 -22.14
N GLU A 295 -3.62 -16.80 -23.01
CA GLU A 295 -2.57 -16.72 -24.03
C GLU A 295 -1.46 -15.71 -23.69
N LYS A 296 -0.22 -16.14 -23.92
CA LYS A 296 0.95 -15.27 -23.82
C LYS A 296 1.02 -14.21 -24.92
N PHE A 297 0.51 -14.54 -26.11
CA PHE A 297 0.53 -13.60 -27.23
C PHE A 297 -0.43 -12.43 -26.98
N TRP A 298 0.08 -11.21 -27.11
CA TRP A 298 -0.68 -9.99 -26.88
C TRP A 298 -0.57 -9.10 -28.11
N ALA A 299 -1.50 -9.31 -29.06
CA ALA A 299 -1.56 -8.54 -30.31
C ALA A 299 -1.62 -7.04 -30.05
N ASP A 300 -2.46 -6.65 -29.08
CA ASP A 300 -2.72 -5.28 -28.69
C ASP A 300 -1.80 -4.79 -27.55
N LYS A 301 -0.57 -5.32 -27.46
CA LYS A 301 0.38 -4.89 -26.44
C LYS A 301 0.71 -3.40 -26.64
N PRO A 302 0.43 -2.53 -25.66
CA PRO A 302 0.66 -1.11 -25.84
C PRO A 302 2.16 -0.80 -25.90
N ASN A 303 2.53 0.09 -26.81
CA ASN A 303 3.85 0.70 -26.88
C ASN A 303 3.86 1.95 -25.98
N ASN A 304 4.80 2.01 -25.04
CA ASN A 304 4.89 3.09 -24.05
C ASN A 304 6.07 4.04 -24.25
N ASN A 305 6.77 3.94 -25.38
CA ASN A 305 7.96 4.74 -25.72
C ASN A 305 7.68 6.24 -25.92
N CYS A 306 6.41 6.65 -25.96
CA CYS A 306 5.98 8.04 -26.05
C CYS A 306 5.90 8.77 -24.70
N SER A 307 6.11 8.06 -23.58
CA SER A 307 5.98 8.65 -22.24
C SER A 307 7.14 9.61 -21.96
N ILE A 308 6.86 10.90 -21.74
CA ILE A 308 7.89 11.94 -21.51
C ILE A 308 7.63 12.66 -20.19
N LYS A 309 8.69 12.79 -19.36
CA LYS A 309 8.68 13.67 -18.19
C LYS A 309 9.24 15.05 -18.56
N LEU A 310 8.40 16.08 -18.50
CA LEU A 310 8.81 17.45 -18.78
C LEU A 310 9.21 18.17 -17.49
N ASP A 311 10.49 18.10 -17.14
CA ASP A 311 11.08 18.85 -16.02
C ASP A 311 11.46 20.31 -16.43
N LYS A 312 10.73 20.93 -17.38
CA LYS A 312 11.06 22.28 -17.92
C LYS A 312 10.55 23.39 -17.00
N LYS A 313 11.45 24.34 -16.66
CA LYS A 313 11.18 25.44 -15.72
C LYS A 313 10.26 26.56 -16.24
N SER A 314 9.87 26.56 -17.52
CA SER A 314 9.18 27.72 -18.14
C SER A 314 8.21 27.41 -19.29
N GLY A 315 7.61 26.21 -19.33
CA GLY A 315 6.63 25.82 -20.37
C GLY A 315 7.24 25.10 -21.59
N GLY A 316 6.38 24.68 -22.53
CA GLY A 316 6.75 23.95 -23.76
C GLY A 316 5.54 23.45 -24.55
N VAL A 317 5.80 22.83 -25.71
CA VAL A 317 4.79 22.15 -26.53
C VAL A 317 4.91 20.64 -26.33
N LEU A 318 3.78 19.97 -26.16
CA LEU A 318 3.66 18.51 -26.16
C LEU A 318 3.21 18.07 -27.55
N GLU A 319 4.07 17.35 -28.25
CA GLU A 319 3.79 16.84 -29.60
C GLU A 319 3.89 15.31 -29.62
N LEU A 320 2.94 14.66 -30.28
CA LEU A 320 2.90 13.21 -30.52
C LEU A 320 3.70 12.79 -31.76
N ASN A 321 4.50 13.71 -32.33
CA ASN A 321 5.16 13.56 -33.62
C ASN A 321 6.24 12.45 -33.67
N GLN A 322 6.68 11.94 -32.51
CA GLN A 322 7.67 10.86 -32.42
C GLN A 322 7.06 9.45 -32.51
N VAL A 323 5.75 9.35 -32.73
CA VAL A 323 4.97 8.11 -32.66
C VAL A 323 4.63 7.61 -34.07
N MET A 324 5.58 7.69 -35.00
CA MET A 324 5.40 7.21 -36.38
C MET A 324 6.11 5.87 -36.58
N GLU A 325 5.50 4.78 -36.12
CA GLU A 325 5.81 3.47 -36.69
C GLU A 325 4.98 3.24 -37.96
N ILE A 326 5.54 2.47 -38.89
CA ILE A 326 4.96 2.14 -40.22
C ILE A 326 3.72 1.22 -40.10
N LYS A 327 3.31 0.83 -38.87
CA LYS A 327 2.21 -0.09 -38.60
C LYS A 327 1.19 0.51 -37.63
N PRO A 328 -0.10 0.14 -37.73
CA PRO A 328 -1.07 0.45 -36.69
C PRO A 328 -0.59 -0.19 -35.38
N ALA A 329 -0.30 0.65 -34.39
CA ALA A 329 0.13 0.26 -33.06
C ALA A 329 -0.74 0.96 -32.02
N ILE A 330 -0.96 0.28 -30.90
CA ILE A 330 -1.66 0.86 -29.75
C ILE A 330 -0.60 1.54 -28.88
N TYR A 331 -0.80 2.83 -28.63
CA TYR A 331 0.11 3.62 -27.80
C TYR A 331 -0.54 3.93 -26.46
N ASP A 332 0.25 3.77 -25.42
CA ASP A 332 -0.07 4.20 -24.06
C ASP A 332 0.97 5.26 -23.69
N CYS A 333 0.55 6.52 -23.57
CA CYS A 333 1.43 7.66 -23.31
C CYS A 333 1.04 8.37 -22.03
N ILE A 334 2.02 8.59 -21.13
CA ILE A 334 1.85 9.41 -19.94
C ILE A 334 2.74 10.65 -20.04
N TRP A 335 2.17 11.82 -19.77
CA TRP A 335 2.92 13.05 -19.55
C TRP A 335 2.73 13.55 -18.14
N ILE A 336 3.83 13.78 -17.45
CA ILE A 336 3.84 14.32 -16.08
C ILE A 336 4.33 15.76 -16.15
N ILE A 337 3.44 16.70 -15.84
CA ILE A 337 3.71 18.13 -15.83
C ILE A 337 3.73 18.59 -14.37
N LYS A 338 4.91 19.00 -13.88
CA LYS A 338 5.08 19.47 -12.51
C LYS A 338 5.28 20.98 -12.49
N ARG A 339 4.62 21.64 -11.53
CA ARG A 339 4.86 23.05 -11.25
C ARG A 339 6.32 23.25 -10.78
N PRO A 340 7.06 24.23 -11.31
CA PRO A 340 8.41 24.53 -10.82
C PRO A 340 8.39 24.90 -9.33
N GLN A 341 9.39 24.46 -8.57
CA GLN A 341 9.55 24.88 -7.17
C GLN A 341 9.89 26.37 -7.11
N GLY A 342 8.93 27.20 -6.68
CA GLY A 342 9.06 28.66 -6.55
C GLY A 342 7.70 29.35 -6.38
N ARG A 343 7.68 30.48 -5.64
CA ARG A 343 6.44 31.20 -5.24
C ARG A 343 5.73 31.97 -6.38
N THR A 344 6.19 31.91 -7.62
CA THR A 344 5.77 32.86 -8.69
C THR A 344 4.92 32.28 -9.83
N SER A 345 4.58 30.99 -9.83
CA SER A 345 3.79 30.37 -10.91
C SER A 345 2.34 30.10 -10.51
N ASP A 346 1.35 30.89 -10.97
CA ASP A 346 -0.05 30.75 -10.50
C ASP A 346 -0.72 29.41 -10.84
N GLY A 347 -0.17 28.63 -11.77
CA GLY A 347 -0.67 27.31 -12.12
C GLY A 347 0.05 26.72 -13.33
N ILE A 348 -0.49 25.62 -13.85
CA ILE A 348 -0.13 25.06 -15.15
C ILE A 348 -1.25 25.42 -16.12
N LEU A 349 -0.94 26.20 -17.17
CA LEU A 349 -1.87 26.47 -18.26
C LEU A 349 -1.61 25.47 -19.39
N LEU A 350 -2.62 24.67 -19.72
CA LEU A 350 -2.60 23.80 -20.89
C LEU A 350 -3.45 24.44 -22.00
N ARG A 351 -2.81 24.77 -23.11
CA ARG A 351 -3.51 25.21 -24.32
C ARG A 351 -3.39 24.13 -25.37
N LEU A 352 -4.52 23.56 -25.74
CA LEU A 352 -4.61 22.67 -26.88
C LEU A 352 -4.42 23.49 -28.16
N VAL A 353 -3.38 23.16 -28.94
CA VAL A 353 -3.03 23.88 -30.18
C VAL A 353 -3.69 23.21 -31.38
N GLU A 354 -3.59 21.89 -31.48
CA GLU A 354 -4.11 21.11 -32.59
C GLU A 354 -4.50 19.71 -32.11
N ILE A 355 -5.59 19.17 -32.64
CA ILE A 355 -5.94 17.76 -32.55
C ILE A 355 -6.15 17.25 -33.96
N VAL A 356 -5.31 16.31 -34.38
CA VAL A 356 -5.54 15.50 -35.58
C VAL A 356 -5.85 14.10 -35.10
N MET A 357 -7.12 13.71 -35.16
CA MET A 357 -7.51 12.30 -35.00
C MET A 357 -7.65 11.69 -36.39
N GLY A 358 -7.01 10.53 -36.60
CA GLY A 358 -7.29 9.74 -37.79
C GLY A 358 -8.76 9.32 -37.81
N GLN A 359 -9.42 9.40 -38.97
CA GLN A 359 -10.72 8.78 -39.17
C GLN A 359 -10.55 7.26 -39.17
N GLY A 360 -10.43 6.66 -37.99
CA GLY A 360 -10.43 5.22 -37.83
C GLY A 360 -11.79 4.67 -38.22
N LYS A 361 -11.86 3.87 -39.28
CA LYS A 361 -13.00 2.97 -39.49
C LYS A 361 -13.01 1.96 -38.34
N ILE A 362 -14.09 1.97 -37.57
CA ILE A 362 -14.40 0.97 -36.53
C ILE A 362 -14.53 -0.41 -37.18
#